data_AF-V8N2U6-F1
#
_entry.id   AF-V8N2U6-F1
#
_cell.length_a   1.000
_cell.length_b   1.000
_cell.length_c   1.000
_cell.angle_alpha   90.00
_cell.angle_beta   90.00
_cell.angle_gamma   90.00
#
_symmetry.space_group_name_H-M   'P 1'
#
loop_
_entity.id
_entity.type
_entity.pdbx_description
1 polymer ?
#
loop_
_entity_poly.entity_id
_entity_poly.type
_entity_poly.pdbx_seq_one_letter_code
_entity_poly.pdbx_strand_id
1 'polypeptide(L)'
;MFDGTASKPAFFMNRAWSYIERHGNEFHDEAELVQFLGDNLEEEASEWFTQLNDEGAPELNNVDDFLRELRSHFEDSSRAQEAEAEIKSIRQKGRPAKDLVLEFRCLATNLRHWSQRLLVHYFQESLDEELLKICLCCGLPEDRIYE
;
A
#
# COMPACT_ATOMS: atom_id res chain seq x y z
N MET A 1 18.77 8.90 -0.46
CA MET A 1 17.65 9.30 -1.30
C MET A 1 16.61 8.18 -1.24
N PHE A 2 15.33 8.51 -1.32
CA PHE A 2 14.20 7.58 -1.20
C PHE A 2 13.29 7.75 -2.41
N ASP A 3 13.17 6.68 -3.20
CA ASP A 3 12.47 6.61 -4.49
C ASP A 3 10.96 6.34 -4.36
N GLY A 4 10.47 6.03 -3.16
CA GLY A 4 9.09 5.59 -2.95
C GLY A 4 8.90 4.07 -2.99
N THR A 5 9.94 3.29 -3.31
CA THR A 5 9.82 1.83 -3.39
C THR A 5 9.50 1.22 -2.02
N ALA A 6 8.53 0.30 -1.97
CA ALA A 6 7.95 -0.34 -0.79
C ALA A 6 8.95 -0.95 0.22
N SER A 7 10.22 -1.10 -0.15
CA SER A 7 11.27 -1.39 0.81
C SER A 7 11.68 -0.11 1.57
N LYS A 8 10.92 0.14 2.65
CA LYS A 8 11.34 0.85 3.86
C LYS A 8 11.16 2.39 3.90
N PRO A 9 9.91 2.90 3.84
CA PRO A 9 9.62 4.20 4.46
C PRO A 9 10.17 4.25 5.90
N ALA A 10 10.13 3.13 6.62
CA ALA A 10 10.74 2.98 7.96
C ALA A 10 12.25 3.27 8.01
N PHE A 11 13.02 2.85 7.00
CA PHE A 11 14.48 3.08 6.98
C PHE A 11 14.80 4.53 6.64
N PHE A 12 14.09 5.11 5.68
CA PHE A 12 14.19 6.53 5.38
C PHE A 12 13.85 7.38 6.61
N MET A 13 12.73 7.10 7.28
CA MET A 13 12.34 7.79 8.51
C MET A 13 13.38 7.69 9.62
N ASN A 14 13.92 6.49 9.89
CA ASN A 14 14.97 6.34 10.90
C ASN A 14 16.21 7.17 10.57
N ARG A 15 16.58 7.24 9.29
CA ARG A 15 17.71 8.06 8.82
C ARG A 15 17.40 9.56 8.94
N ALA A 16 16.18 9.98 8.59
CA ALA A 16 15.72 11.35 8.72
C ALA A 16 15.76 11.78 10.20
N TRP A 17 15.17 10.99 11.09
CA TRP A 17 15.21 11.24 12.54
C TRP A 17 16.62 11.33 13.08
N SER A 18 17.48 10.38 12.73
CA SER A 18 18.89 10.39 13.15
C SER A 18 19.65 11.61 12.63
N TYR A 19 19.21 12.22 11.53
CA TYR A 19 19.82 13.44 10.99
C TYR A 19 19.29 14.68 11.72
N ILE A 20 17.97 14.79 11.89
CA ILE A 20 17.31 15.86 12.64
C ILE A 20 17.86 15.95 14.06
N GLU A 21 18.06 14.82 14.74
CA GLU A 21 18.63 14.81 16.10
C GLU A 21 20.06 15.38 16.17
N ARG A 22 20.84 15.26 15.08
CA ARG A 22 22.24 15.68 15.04
C ARG A 22 22.45 17.08 14.47
N HIS A 23 21.60 17.47 13.52
CA HIS A 23 21.79 18.66 12.68
C HIS A 23 20.54 19.54 12.59
N GLY A 24 19.44 19.18 13.25
CA GLY A 24 18.17 19.91 13.14
C GLY A 24 18.25 21.37 13.62
N ASN A 25 19.19 21.68 14.52
CA ASN A 25 19.46 23.04 14.98
C ASN A 25 20.29 23.89 14.00
N GLU A 26 20.79 23.31 12.91
CA GLU A 26 21.54 24.03 11.86
C GLU A 26 20.61 24.75 10.87
N PHE A 27 19.33 24.37 10.84
CA PHE A 27 18.29 24.96 9.97
C PHE A 27 17.67 26.21 10.61
N HIS A 28 17.26 27.16 9.77
CA HIS A 28 16.63 28.41 10.19
C HIS A 28 15.22 28.19 10.76
N ASP A 29 14.47 27.31 10.11
CA ASP A 29 13.10 26.92 10.48
C ASP A 29 12.80 25.49 10.02
N GLU A 30 11.63 24.98 10.43
CA GLU A 30 11.18 23.64 10.05
C GLU A 30 10.87 23.51 8.56
N ALA A 31 10.52 24.60 7.87
CA ALA A 31 10.25 24.56 6.44
C ALA A 31 11.53 24.30 5.64
N GLU A 32 12.66 24.93 6.02
CA GLU A 32 13.97 24.65 5.43
C GLU A 32 14.39 23.18 5.65
N LEU A 33 14.13 22.64 6.84
CA LEU A 33 14.37 21.24 7.15
C LEU A 33 13.51 20.30 6.29
N VAL A 34 12.22 20.61 6.11
CA VAL A 34 11.31 19.82 5.27
C VAL A 34 11.74 19.88 3.80
N GLN A 35 12.16 21.05 3.30
CA GLN A 35 12.69 21.18 1.94
C GLN A 35 13.95 20.32 1.75
N PHE A 36 14.89 20.36 2.71
CA PHE A 36 16.08 19.50 2.66
C PHE A 36 15.73 18.00 2.65
N LEU A 37 14.75 17.57 3.44
CA LEU A 37 14.27 16.19 3.43
C LEU A 37 13.58 15.85 2.09
N GLY A 38 12.82 16.79 1.54
CA GLY A 38 12.17 16.71 0.24
C GLY A 38 13.15 16.56 -0.93
N ASP A 39 14.26 17.30 -0.91
CA ASP A 39 15.35 17.19 -1.90
C ASP A 39 16.02 15.81 -1.92
N ASN A 40 15.86 15.04 -0.83
CA ASN A 40 16.34 13.67 -0.73
C ASN A 40 15.32 12.62 -1.22
N LEU A 41 14.16 13.05 -1.72
CA LEU A 41 13.16 12.19 -2.33
C LEU A 41 13.41 12.06 -3.85
N GLU A 42 13.14 10.89 -4.39
CA GLU A 42 13.34 10.52 -5.80
C GLU A 42 12.05 9.89 -6.33
N GLU A 43 11.92 9.83 -7.66
CA GLU A 43 10.81 9.15 -8.37
C GLU A 43 9.42 9.47 -7.80
N GLU A 44 8.63 8.47 -7.42
CA GLU A 44 7.26 8.62 -6.90
C GLU A 44 7.22 9.51 -5.64
N ALA A 45 8.26 9.44 -4.79
CA ALA A 45 8.35 10.26 -3.60
C ALA A 45 8.62 11.74 -3.89
N SER A 46 9.39 12.02 -4.94
CA SER A 46 9.62 13.40 -5.40
C SER A 46 8.37 13.99 -6.05
N GLU A 47 7.63 13.20 -6.82
CA GLU A 47 6.34 13.61 -7.41
C GLU A 47 5.31 13.94 -6.34
N TRP A 48 5.17 13.08 -5.32
CA TRP A 48 4.30 13.34 -4.16
C TRP A 48 4.69 14.63 -3.42
N PHE A 49 5.99 14.85 -3.17
CA PHE A 49 6.46 16.07 -2.53
C PHE A 49 6.20 17.33 -3.36
N THR A 50 6.33 17.23 -4.68
CA THR A 50 6.00 18.32 -5.61
C THR A 50 4.52 18.67 -5.50
N GLN A 51 3.65 17.66 -5.42
CA GLN A 51 2.21 17.87 -5.24
C GLN A 51 1.89 18.60 -3.91
N LEU A 52 2.53 18.21 -2.80
CA LEU A 52 2.36 18.94 -1.53
C LEU A 52 2.76 20.41 -1.64
N ASN A 53 3.88 20.69 -2.34
CA ASN A 53 4.32 22.07 -2.60
C ASN A 53 3.32 22.85 -3.44
N ASP A 54 2.78 22.26 -4.50
CA ASP A 54 1.77 22.88 -5.36
C ASP A 54 0.48 23.19 -4.61
N GLU A 55 0.09 22.32 -3.68
CA GLU A 55 -1.10 22.48 -2.83
C GLU A 55 -0.88 23.46 -1.66
N GLY A 56 0.36 23.86 -1.38
CA GLY A 56 0.71 24.69 -0.23
C GLY A 56 0.36 24.00 1.09
N ALA A 57 0.60 22.69 1.15
CA ALA A 57 0.16 21.84 2.26
C ALA A 57 0.78 22.31 3.60
N PRO A 58 0.00 22.39 4.69
CA PRO A 58 0.48 22.88 5.98
C PRO A 58 1.65 22.06 6.56
N GLU A 59 1.71 20.77 6.21
CA GLU A 59 2.76 19.82 6.60
C GLU A 59 4.15 20.29 6.14
N LEU A 60 4.25 21.12 5.10
CA LEU A 60 5.52 21.68 4.62
C LEU A 60 6.21 22.59 5.64
N ASN A 61 5.48 23.05 6.66
CA ASN A 61 6.00 23.95 7.70
C ASN A 61 6.16 23.26 9.05
N ASN A 62 5.93 21.94 9.12
CA ASN A 62 6.07 21.18 10.35
C ASN A 62 6.66 19.79 10.06
N VAL A 63 7.86 19.55 10.60
CA VAL A 63 8.61 18.32 10.27
C VAL A 63 7.92 17.05 10.78
N ASP A 64 7.24 17.13 11.91
CA ASP A 64 6.50 15.99 12.49
C ASP A 64 5.30 15.63 11.63
N ASP A 65 4.54 16.63 11.19
CA ASP A 65 3.38 16.46 10.33
C ASP A 65 3.80 15.95 8.94
N PHE A 66 4.88 16.49 8.37
CA PHE A 66 5.47 16.01 7.12
C PHE A 66 5.87 14.53 7.20
N LEU A 67 6.64 14.14 8.23
CA LEU A 67 7.09 12.76 8.40
C LEU A 67 5.93 11.80 8.66
N ARG A 68 4.88 12.26 9.36
CA ARG A 68 3.65 11.49 9.56
C ARG A 68 2.91 11.24 8.26
N GLU A 69 2.77 12.26 7.42
CA GLU A 69 2.09 12.13 6.14
C GLU A 69 2.89 11.27 5.15
N LEU A 70 4.22 11.47 5.09
CA LEU A 70 5.13 10.62 4.32
C LEU A 70 4.98 9.15 4.73
N ARG A 71 4.98 8.87 6.04
CA ARG A 71 4.77 7.50 6.55
C ARG A 71 3.44 6.94 6.08
N SER A 72 2.36 7.69 6.28
CA SER A 72 1.00 7.26 5.94
C SER A 72 0.89 6.92 4.44
N HIS A 73 1.38 7.80 3.58
CA HIS A 73 1.30 7.64 2.13
C HIS A 73 2.07 6.40 1.64
N PHE A 74 3.36 6.29 1.98
CA PHE A 74 4.21 5.22 1.45
C PHE A 74 4.05 3.87 2.16
N GLU A 75 3.62 3.84 3.42
CA GLU A 75 3.32 2.59 4.13
C GLU A 75 2.04 1.94 3.59
N ASP A 76 1.01 2.72 3.26
CA ASP A 76 -0.20 2.20 2.64
C ASP A 76 0.07 1.69 1.20
N SER A 77 0.85 2.43 0.41
CA SER A 77 1.29 1.98 -0.92
C SER A 77 2.11 0.69 -0.85
N SER A 78 3.04 0.59 0.12
CA SER A 78 3.83 -0.62 0.37
C SER A 78 2.95 -1.83 0.68
N ARG A 79 2.00 -1.68 1.62
CA ARG A 79 1.07 -2.75 2.00
C ARG A 79 0.18 -3.17 0.83
N ALA A 80 -0.24 -2.22 -0.01
CA ALA A 80 -1.01 -2.51 -1.21
C ALA A 80 -0.18 -3.31 -2.23
N GLN A 81 1.07 -2.94 -2.48
CA GLN A 81 1.98 -3.66 -3.38
C GLN A 81 2.27 -5.08 -2.89
N GLU A 82 2.53 -5.26 -1.59
CA GLU A 82 2.71 -6.58 -0.98
C GLU A 82 1.45 -7.45 -1.12
N ALA A 83 0.29 -6.88 -0.79
CA ALA A 83 -0.98 -7.60 -0.93
C ALA A 83 -1.29 -7.99 -2.38
N GLU A 84 -0.90 -7.15 -3.34
CA GLU A 84 -1.03 -7.43 -4.77
C GLU A 84 -0.15 -8.60 -5.19
N ALA A 85 1.12 -8.63 -4.76
CA ALA A 85 2.04 -9.74 -5.03
C ALA A 85 1.52 -11.05 -4.42
N GLU A 86 0.99 -11.00 -3.20
CA GLU A 86 0.40 -12.15 -2.53
C GLU A 86 -0.87 -12.64 -3.23
N ILE A 87 -1.82 -11.76 -3.60
CA ILE A 87 -3.03 -12.16 -4.36
C ILE A 87 -2.66 -12.81 -5.70
N LYS A 88 -1.64 -12.31 -6.39
CA LYS A 88 -1.20 -12.90 -7.67
C LYS A 88 -0.61 -14.30 -7.49
N SER A 89 -0.02 -14.59 -6.33
CA SER A 89 0.70 -15.85 -6.06
C SER A 89 -0.09 -16.88 -5.22
N ILE A 90 -1.13 -16.45 -4.50
CA ILE A 90 -1.93 -17.31 -3.62
C ILE A 90 -2.63 -18.40 -4.43
N ARG A 91 -2.63 -19.63 -3.91
CA ARG A 91 -3.26 -20.80 -4.53
C ARG A 91 -3.90 -21.68 -3.45
N GLN A 92 -4.93 -22.42 -3.82
CA GLN A 92 -5.64 -23.33 -2.91
C GLN A 92 -4.79 -24.54 -2.51
N LYS A 93 -4.02 -25.16 -3.42
CA LYS A 93 -3.01 -26.18 -3.09
C LYS A 93 -3.55 -27.31 -2.18
N GLY A 94 -4.80 -27.73 -2.36
CA GLY A 94 -5.43 -28.80 -1.57
C GLY A 94 -5.86 -28.43 -0.15
N ARG A 95 -5.67 -27.19 0.32
CA ARG A 95 -6.26 -26.74 1.61
C ARG A 95 -7.75 -26.39 1.45
N PRO A 96 -8.53 -26.36 2.55
CA PRO A 96 -9.95 -26.00 2.50
C PRO A 96 -10.19 -24.63 1.84
N ALA A 97 -11.18 -24.55 0.95
CA ALA A 97 -11.53 -23.32 0.24
C ALA A 97 -11.86 -22.16 1.20
N LYS A 98 -12.43 -22.46 2.38
CA LYS A 98 -12.71 -21.47 3.43
C LYS A 98 -11.45 -20.72 3.89
N ASP A 99 -10.31 -21.39 3.97
CA ASP A 99 -9.07 -20.81 4.47
C ASP A 99 -8.47 -19.89 3.40
N LEU A 100 -8.53 -20.33 2.13
CA LEU A 100 -8.19 -19.50 0.98
C LEU A 100 -9.07 -18.24 0.90
N VAL A 101 -10.39 -18.38 1.09
CA VAL A 101 -11.32 -17.23 1.07
C VAL A 101 -10.99 -16.22 2.17
N LEU A 102 -10.69 -16.68 3.39
CA LEU A 102 -10.34 -15.78 4.49
C LEU A 102 -9.05 -15.01 4.20
N GLU A 103 -8.02 -15.70 3.71
CA GLU A 103 -6.74 -15.07 3.35
C GLU A 103 -6.91 -14.08 2.19
N PHE A 104 -7.61 -14.49 1.12
CA PHE A 104 -7.89 -13.64 -0.03
C PHE A 104 -8.65 -12.37 0.37
N ARG A 105 -9.68 -12.51 1.23
CA ARG A 105 -10.43 -11.36 1.75
C ARG A 105 -9.56 -10.43 2.58
N CYS A 106 -8.66 -10.96 3.38
CA CYS A 106 -7.71 -10.17 4.17
C CYS A 106 -6.81 -9.33 3.25
N LEU A 107 -6.19 -9.96 2.26
CA LEU A 107 -5.33 -9.28 1.29
C LEU A 107 -6.11 -8.21 0.50
N ALA A 108 -7.34 -8.53 0.08
CA ALA A 108 -8.19 -7.59 -0.66
C ALA A 108 -8.51 -6.30 0.12
N THR A 109 -8.47 -6.31 1.46
CA THR A 109 -8.68 -5.08 2.25
C THR A 109 -7.60 -4.01 2.05
N ASN A 110 -6.39 -4.43 1.66
CA ASN A 110 -5.27 -3.54 1.33
C ASN A 110 -5.30 -3.09 -0.15
N LEU A 111 -6.19 -3.66 -0.98
CA LEU A 111 -6.29 -3.38 -2.42
C LEU A 111 -7.54 -2.57 -2.76
N ARG A 112 -7.76 -1.47 -2.05
CA ARG A 112 -8.96 -0.64 -2.19
C ARG A 112 -9.17 -0.07 -3.61
N HIS A 113 -8.09 0.07 -4.37
CA HIS A 113 -8.11 0.58 -5.74
C HIS A 113 -8.44 -0.50 -6.79
N TRP A 114 -8.49 -1.78 -6.41
CA TRP A 114 -8.81 -2.87 -7.35
C TRP A 114 -10.32 -2.95 -7.62
N SER A 115 -10.66 -3.16 -8.90
CA SER A 115 -12.04 -3.45 -9.27
C SER A 115 -12.48 -4.83 -8.80
N GLN A 116 -13.77 -4.99 -8.50
CA GLN A 116 -14.34 -6.30 -8.13
C GLN A 116 -14.09 -7.36 -9.22
N ARG A 117 -14.08 -6.98 -10.50
CA ARG A 117 -13.79 -7.89 -11.62
C ARG A 117 -12.37 -8.46 -11.52
N LEU A 118 -11.39 -7.64 -11.17
CA LEU A 118 -10.00 -8.06 -11.02
C LEU A 118 -9.82 -9.01 -9.83
N LEU A 119 -10.46 -8.69 -8.70
CA LEU A 119 -10.47 -9.56 -7.52
C LEU A 119 -11.10 -10.92 -7.83
N VAL A 120 -12.23 -10.95 -8.55
CA VAL A 120 -12.87 -12.21 -8.95
C VAL A 120 -11.97 -13.02 -9.89
N HIS A 121 -11.32 -12.37 -10.85
CA HIS A 121 -10.38 -13.02 -11.76
C HIS A 121 -9.25 -13.73 -11.01
N TYR A 122 -8.56 -13.03 -10.10
CA TYR A 122 -7.47 -13.64 -9.33
C TYR A 122 -7.96 -14.69 -8.32
N PHE A 123 -9.17 -14.53 -7.79
CA PHE A 123 -9.76 -15.56 -6.94
C PHE A 123 -10.00 -16.85 -7.73
N GLN A 124 -10.52 -16.77 -8.96
CA GLN A 124 -10.71 -17.92 -9.84
C GLN A 124 -9.39 -18.62 -10.18
N GLU A 125 -8.36 -17.85 -10.53
CA GLU A 125 -6.99 -18.36 -10.78
C GLU A 125 -6.35 -19.02 -9.53
N SER A 126 -6.85 -18.70 -8.33
CA SER A 126 -6.34 -19.26 -7.08
C SER A 126 -6.94 -20.62 -6.71
N LEU A 127 -8.08 -21.00 -7.29
CA LEU A 127 -8.79 -22.25 -6.96
C LEU A 127 -8.15 -23.48 -7.62
N ASP A 128 -8.23 -24.63 -6.97
CA ASP A 128 -7.81 -25.89 -7.59
C ASP A 128 -8.80 -26.27 -8.72
N GLU A 129 -8.29 -26.85 -9.81
CA GLU A 129 -9.08 -27.13 -11.03
C GLU A 129 -10.37 -27.93 -10.77
N GLU A 130 -10.36 -28.87 -9.82
CA GLU A 130 -11.55 -29.68 -9.50
C GLU A 130 -12.67 -28.82 -8.90
N LEU A 131 -12.32 -27.88 -8.01
CA LEU A 131 -13.30 -26.98 -7.40
C LEU A 131 -13.74 -25.89 -8.37
N LEU A 132 -12.83 -25.41 -9.21
CA LEU A 132 -13.18 -24.48 -10.29
C LEU A 132 -14.21 -25.10 -11.25
N LYS A 133 -14.01 -26.38 -11.63
CA LYS A 133 -14.96 -27.14 -12.46
C LYS A 133 -16.31 -27.32 -11.75
N ILE A 134 -16.33 -27.61 -10.45
CA ILE A 134 -17.58 -27.69 -9.68
C ILE A 134 -18.31 -26.34 -9.65
N CYS A 135 -17.61 -25.24 -9.37
CA CYS A 135 -18.21 -23.90 -9.34
C CYS A 135 -18.78 -23.48 -10.72
N LEU A 136 -18.10 -23.83 -11.80
CA LEU A 136 -18.57 -23.56 -13.17
C LEU A 136 -19.77 -24.44 -13.55
N CYS A 137 -19.79 -25.71 -13.13
CA CYS A 137 -20.86 -26.66 -13.43
C CYS A 137 -22.13 -26.44 -12.58
N CYS A 138 -22.00 -25.98 -11.33
CA CYS A 138 -23.15 -25.82 -10.44
C CYS A 138 -23.87 -24.48 -10.61
N GLY A 139 -23.29 -23.52 -11.34
CA GLY A 139 -23.73 -22.13 -11.35
C GLY A 139 -23.50 -21.48 -9.98
N LEU A 140 -23.29 -20.15 -9.98
CA LEU A 140 -23.49 -19.41 -8.73
C LEU A 140 -24.93 -19.67 -8.29
N PRO A 141 -25.20 -19.94 -6.99
CA PRO A 141 -26.57 -20.14 -6.54
C PRO A 141 -27.36 -18.87 -6.88
N GLU A 142 -28.19 -18.96 -7.92
CA GLU A 142 -29.17 -17.94 -8.26
C GLU A 142 -30.11 -17.79 -7.07
N ASP A 143 -30.41 -16.54 -6.76
CA ASP A 143 -31.34 -16.04 -5.74
C ASP A 143 -32.28 -17.09 -5.13
N ARG A 144 -32.04 -17.41 -3.86
CA ARG A 144 -33.10 -17.81 -2.95
C ARG A 144 -33.30 -16.74 -1.88
N ILE A 145 -33.65 -15.53 -2.32
CA ILE A 145 -34.30 -14.53 -1.47
C ILE A 145 -35.75 -14.44 -1.94
N TYR A 146 -36.58 -15.42 -1.59
CA TYR A 146 -38.03 -15.28 -1.36
C TYR A 146 -38.51 -16.56 -0.65
N GLU A 147 -38.54 -16.51 0.68
CA GLU A 147 -39.62 -17.07 1.51
C GLU A 147 -39.61 -16.40 2.89
#